data_AF-A0A6S9TEF8-F1
#
_entry.id   AF-A0A6S9TEF8-F1
#
_cell.length_a   1.000
_cell.length_b   1.000
_cell.length_c   1.000
_cell.angle_alpha   90.00
_cell.angle_beta   90.00
_cell.angle_gamma   90.00
#
_symmetry.space_group_name_H-M   'P 1'
#
loop_
_entity.id
_entity.type
_entity.pdbx_description
1 polymer ?
#
loop_
_entity_poly.entity_id
_entity_poly.type
_entity_poly.pdbx_seq_one_letter_code
_entity_poly.pdbx_strand_id
1 'polypeptide(L)'
;MGPVAVASCMLLATSLRSMQIWADLRAILPPDLASALAKCEQAAASPVDAMLVTGLSPEWMEAPPCTAFFGAPLAPDEPSAALLTPSGERVGLRVQASDPAGQAAAMSAVGSVNWVHLDTTSEDEWTMIPAENVISVCHSTPTRLAATALTAGHVPGLAFALELGADALVLSPPEDAEGEALWEAGAIARAQRAEREEPRAAGAAAGSEAEGLAVGVVTSVEA
;
A
#
# COMPACT_ATOMS: atom_id res chain seq x y z
N MET A 1 2.97 -47.29 7.28
CA MET A 1 3.12 -46.98 5.85
C MET A 1 2.06 -45.96 5.49
N GLY A 2 2.48 -44.78 5.00
CA GLY A 2 1.61 -43.65 4.63
C GLY A 2 0.77 -43.90 3.36
N PRO A 3 0.17 -42.85 2.77
CA PRO A 3 0.85 -41.61 2.46
C PRO A 3 0.27 -40.36 3.14
N VAL A 4 1.15 -39.36 3.17
CA VAL A 4 1.02 -38.02 3.74
C VAL A 4 0.29 -37.14 2.73
N ALA A 5 -0.87 -36.60 3.10
CA ALA A 5 -1.55 -35.54 2.36
C ALA A 5 -0.92 -34.18 2.71
N VAL A 6 0.28 -33.93 2.19
CA VAL A 6 0.93 -32.61 2.20
C VAL A 6 1.02 -32.16 0.76
N ALA A 7 -0.03 -31.50 0.26
CA ALA A 7 -0.02 -30.64 -0.93
C ALA A 7 -1.43 -30.13 -1.23
N SER A 8 -2.01 -29.30 -0.34
CA SER A 8 -3.17 -28.48 -0.74
C SER A 8 -3.42 -27.27 0.17
N CYS A 9 -2.38 -26.76 0.85
CA CYS A 9 -2.51 -25.63 1.79
C CYS A 9 -1.54 -24.49 1.45
N MET A 10 -1.24 -24.28 0.16
CA MET A 10 -0.35 -23.19 -0.29
C MET A 10 -0.95 -22.30 -1.39
N LEU A 11 -2.21 -22.52 -1.78
CA LEU A 11 -2.83 -21.81 -2.91
C LEU A 11 -4.07 -20.98 -2.54
N LEU A 12 -4.40 -20.82 -1.26
CA LEU A 12 -5.65 -20.19 -0.81
C LEU A 12 -5.47 -18.99 0.16
N ALA A 13 -4.27 -18.41 0.27
CA ALA A 13 -4.03 -17.33 1.23
C ALA A 13 -3.36 -16.08 0.63
N THR A 14 -3.55 -15.79 -0.66
CA THR A 14 -3.59 -14.39 -1.09
C THR A 14 -4.93 -13.83 -0.64
N SER A 15 -5.05 -13.56 0.66
CA SER A 15 -6.06 -12.63 1.16
C SER A 15 -5.85 -11.36 0.35
N LEU A 16 -6.80 -11.08 -0.56
CA LEU A 16 -6.85 -9.85 -1.34
C LEU A 16 -6.81 -8.73 -0.29
N ARG A 17 -5.66 -8.06 -0.20
CA ARG A 17 -5.46 -7.02 0.81
C ARG A 17 -6.24 -5.83 0.29
N SER A 18 -7.15 -5.27 1.07
CA SER A 18 -7.78 -4.00 0.69
C SER A 18 -6.74 -2.88 0.69
N MET A 19 -6.86 -1.90 -0.23
CA MET A 19 -5.95 -0.75 -0.20
C MET A 19 -6.20 0.07 1.07
N GLN A 20 -5.13 0.46 1.74
CA GLN A 20 -5.19 1.30 2.93
C GLN A 20 -4.96 2.78 2.59
N ILE A 21 -5.50 3.66 3.43
CA ILE A 21 -5.19 5.08 3.43
C ILE A 21 -4.59 5.44 4.78
N TRP A 22 -3.40 6.05 4.74
CA TRP A 22 -2.65 6.47 5.91
C TRP A 22 -2.60 8.00 5.96
N ALA A 23 -2.85 8.57 7.14
CA ALA A 23 -2.65 9.99 7.39
C ALA A 23 -1.19 10.27 7.75
N ASP A 24 -0.50 11.11 6.99
CA ASP A 24 0.84 11.59 7.31
C ASP A 24 0.79 12.75 8.29
N LEU A 25 0.95 12.44 9.57
CA LEU A 25 0.90 13.42 10.65
C LEU A 25 2.29 13.71 11.23
N ARG A 26 3.37 13.40 10.51
CA ARG A 26 4.76 13.57 11.00
C ARG A 26 5.11 15.02 11.33
N ALA A 27 4.50 15.99 10.65
CA ALA A 27 4.71 17.41 10.91
C ALA A 27 3.78 17.97 12.02
N ILE A 28 2.85 17.16 12.52
CA ILE A 28 1.84 17.58 13.51
C ILE A 28 2.31 17.18 14.91
N LEU A 29 2.35 18.16 15.82
CA LEU A 29 2.72 17.93 17.21
C LEU A 29 1.47 17.65 18.07
N PRO A 30 1.59 16.88 19.16
CA PRO A 30 0.54 16.84 20.19
C PRO A 30 0.34 18.26 20.76
N PRO A 31 -0.90 18.76 20.96
CA PRO A 31 -2.18 18.06 21.04
C PRO A 31 -3.00 17.98 19.74
N ASP A 32 -2.52 18.55 18.64
CA ASP A 32 -3.33 18.78 17.44
C ASP A 32 -3.53 17.53 16.57
N LEU A 33 -2.85 16.43 16.90
CA LEU A 33 -2.92 15.17 16.15
C LEU A 33 -4.35 14.64 15.99
N ALA A 34 -5.15 14.65 17.06
CA ALA A 34 -6.53 14.15 17.02
C ALA A 34 -7.42 15.00 16.10
N SER A 35 -7.21 16.32 16.11
CA SER A 35 -7.92 17.26 15.23
C SER A 35 -7.51 17.06 13.77
N ALA A 36 -6.20 16.92 13.51
CA ALA A 36 -5.68 16.65 12.17
C ALA A 36 -6.21 15.32 11.61
N LEU A 37 -6.23 14.26 12.42
CA LEU A 37 -6.80 12.98 12.04
C LEU A 37 -8.29 13.09 11.70
N ALA A 38 -9.08 13.79 12.52
CA ALA A 38 -10.51 13.98 12.27
C ALA A 38 -10.77 14.71 10.93
N LYS A 39 -9.92 15.69 10.58
CA LYS A 39 -10.00 16.36 9.26
C LYS A 39 -9.70 15.39 8.12
N CYS A 40 -8.70 14.52 8.28
CA CYS A 40 -8.37 13.50 7.30
C CYS A 40 -9.55 12.55 7.06
N GLU A 41 -10.16 12.03 8.14
CA GLU A 41 -11.32 11.13 8.06
C GLU A 41 -12.54 11.82 7.44
N GLN A 42 -12.74 13.11 7.74
CA GLN A 42 -13.81 13.91 7.15
C GLN A 42 -13.60 14.07 5.63
N ALA A 43 -12.38 14.39 5.19
CA ALA A 43 -12.06 14.54 3.77
C ALA A 43 -12.15 13.20 3.01
N ALA A 44 -11.76 12.09 3.65
CA ALA A 44 -11.92 10.75 3.10
C ALA A 44 -13.39 10.25 3.08
N ALA A 45 -14.28 10.94 3.81
CA ALA A 45 -15.62 10.46 4.18
C ALA A 45 -15.60 9.02 4.75
N SER A 46 -14.52 8.65 5.45
CA SER A 46 -14.27 7.29 5.91
C SER A 46 -13.12 7.24 6.92
N PRO A 47 -13.08 6.24 7.82
CA PRO A 47 -11.93 6.05 8.72
C PRO A 47 -10.63 5.84 7.93
N VAL A 48 -9.55 6.39 8.48
CA VAL A 48 -8.19 6.10 7.99
C VAL A 48 -7.66 4.84 8.66
N ASP A 49 -6.90 4.04 7.91
CA ASP A 49 -6.42 2.74 8.37
C ASP A 49 -5.21 2.87 9.32
N ALA A 50 -4.38 3.88 9.09
CA ALA A 50 -3.24 4.18 9.93
C ALA A 50 -2.89 5.67 9.96
N MET A 51 -2.09 6.05 10.95
CA MET A 51 -1.40 7.34 11.03
C MET A 51 0.11 7.12 11.05
N LEU A 52 0.83 7.92 10.28
CA LEU A 52 2.28 8.01 10.31
C LEU A 52 2.68 9.23 11.14
N VAL A 53 3.47 9.04 12.19
CA VAL A 53 3.84 10.08 13.15
C VAL A 53 5.36 10.11 13.36
N THR A 54 5.89 11.24 13.81
CA THR A 54 7.32 11.38 14.11
C THR A 54 7.61 11.11 15.58
N GLY A 55 8.75 10.46 15.84
CA GLY A 55 9.67 10.83 16.94
C GLY A 55 9.19 10.84 18.40
N LEU A 56 8.05 10.26 18.76
CA LEU A 56 7.63 10.20 20.17
C LEU A 56 7.32 8.77 20.59
N SER A 57 7.84 8.34 21.74
CA SER A 57 7.30 7.17 22.44
C SER A 57 5.79 7.42 22.66
N PRO A 58 4.90 6.42 22.52
CA PRO A 58 3.45 6.61 22.61
C PRO A 58 2.95 6.92 24.04
N GLU A 59 3.81 7.37 24.96
CA GLU A 59 3.45 7.64 26.35
C GLU A 59 2.33 8.68 26.52
N TRP A 60 2.09 9.50 25.49
CA TRP A 60 1.02 10.50 25.43
C TRP A 60 -0.29 9.98 24.80
N MET A 61 -0.32 8.72 24.34
CA MET A 61 -1.49 8.11 23.70
C MET A 61 -1.67 6.66 24.18
N GLU A 62 -2.52 6.46 25.19
CA GLU A 62 -2.80 5.12 25.75
C GLU A 62 -3.39 4.15 24.70
N ALA A 63 -4.17 4.65 23.74
CA ALA A 63 -4.68 3.88 22.61
C ALA A 63 -4.96 4.78 21.39
N PRO A 64 -4.24 4.63 20.27
CA PRO A 64 -4.55 5.36 19.05
C PRO A 64 -5.91 4.92 18.46
N PRO A 65 -6.67 5.83 17.84
CA PRO A 65 -7.96 5.52 17.20
C PRO A 65 -7.82 4.59 15.98
N CYS A 66 -6.63 4.51 15.39
CA CYS A 66 -6.29 3.62 14.28
C CYS A 66 -4.85 3.09 14.46
N THR A 67 -4.33 2.33 13.50
CA THR A 67 -2.94 1.84 13.57
C THR A 67 -1.97 3.02 13.57
N ALA A 68 -1.01 3.07 14.50
CA ALA A 68 0.01 4.11 14.50
C ALA A 68 1.38 3.54 14.11
N PHE A 69 2.03 4.20 13.16
CA PHE A 69 3.42 3.90 12.79
C PHE A 69 4.30 5.11 13.07
N PHE A 70 5.46 4.86 13.68
CA PHE A 70 6.46 5.87 13.97
C PHE A 70 7.54 5.79 12.90
N GLY A 71 7.60 6.84 12.07
CA GLY A 71 8.64 7.01 11.08
C GLY A 71 9.85 7.69 11.71
N ALA A 72 10.98 6.99 11.81
CA ALA A 72 12.23 7.66 12.12
C ALA A 72 12.56 8.71 11.02
N PRO A 73 13.18 9.85 11.37
CA PRO A 73 13.65 10.82 10.38
C PRO A 73 14.54 10.12 9.36
N LEU A 74 14.40 10.47 8.08
CA LEU A 74 15.36 10.04 7.07
C LEU A 74 16.55 10.99 7.21
N ALA A 75 17.63 10.51 7.81
CA ALA A 75 18.86 11.28 7.87
C ALA A 75 19.44 11.43 6.45
N PRO A 76 20.05 12.57 6.09
CA PRO A 76 20.54 12.82 4.73
C PRO A 76 21.59 11.80 4.25
N ASP A 77 22.30 11.17 5.18
CA ASP A 77 23.37 10.19 4.94
C ASP A 77 22.93 8.74 5.17
N GLU A 78 21.70 8.49 5.61
CA GLU A 78 21.16 7.15 5.80
C GLU A 78 20.21 6.77 4.66
N PRO A 79 20.41 5.62 4.00
CA PRO A 79 19.56 5.18 2.88
C PRO A 79 18.13 4.80 3.34
N SER A 80 17.95 4.53 4.63
CA SER A 80 16.67 4.09 5.16
C SER A 80 16.54 4.42 6.63
N ALA A 81 15.30 4.67 7.07
CA ALA A 81 14.94 4.83 8.46
C ALA A 81 14.01 3.68 8.91
N ALA A 82 14.01 3.33 10.19
CA ALA A 82 13.09 2.30 10.69
C ALA A 82 11.64 2.81 10.75
N LEU A 83 10.69 1.94 10.43
CA LEU A 83 9.27 2.12 10.72
C LEU A 83 8.91 1.27 11.94
N LEU A 84 8.44 1.92 13.01
CA LEU A 84 8.21 1.28 14.30
C LEU A 84 6.72 1.28 14.67
N THR A 85 6.30 0.31 15.47
CA THR A 85 5.03 0.33 16.20
C THR A 85 5.11 1.28 17.41
N PRO A 86 3.98 1.55 18.09
CA PRO A 86 4.00 2.25 19.37
C PRO A 86 4.87 1.54 20.42
N SER A 87 4.91 0.21 20.42
CA SER A 87 5.76 -0.55 21.35
C SER A 87 7.27 -0.48 21.04
N GLY A 88 7.67 0.21 19.97
CA GLY A 88 9.05 0.31 19.52
C GLY A 88 9.53 -0.90 18.69
N GLU A 89 8.63 -1.81 18.34
CA GLU A 89 8.95 -2.94 17.46
C GLU A 89 9.11 -2.47 16.02
N ARG A 90 10.16 -2.93 15.34
CA ARG A 90 10.36 -2.63 13.93
C ARG A 90 9.42 -3.48 13.07
N VAL A 91 8.50 -2.81 12.37
CA VAL A 91 7.58 -3.43 11.40
C VAL A 91 7.98 -3.16 9.96
N GLY A 92 8.87 -2.21 9.74
CA GLY A 92 9.21 -1.78 8.39
C GLY A 92 10.46 -0.94 8.30
N LEU A 93 10.68 -0.46 7.09
CA LEU A 93 11.59 0.63 6.81
C LEU A 93 10.89 1.69 5.99
N ARG A 94 11.43 2.88 6.06
CA ARG A 94 11.10 4.03 5.23
C ARG A 94 12.33 4.41 4.40
N VAL A 95 12.12 4.73 3.14
CA VAL A 95 13.18 5.13 2.20
C VAL A 95 12.70 6.29 1.36
N GLN A 96 13.62 7.10 0.86
CA GLN A 96 13.28 8.13 -0.12
C GLN A 96 13.14 7.49 -1.51
N ALA A 97 12.02 7.74 -2.19
CA ALA A 97 11.71 7.10 -3.46
C ALA A 97 12.74 7.42 -4.56
N SER A 98 13.31 8.63 -4.55
CA SER A 98 14.31 9.07 -5.53
C SER A 98 15.73 8.59 -5.25
N ASP A 99 16.04 8.11 -4.04
CA ASP A 99 17.38 7.67 -3.66
C ASP A 99 17.64 6.22 -4.10
N PRO A 100 18.60 5.96 -5.02
CA PRO A 100 18.94 4.60 -5.42
C PRO A 100 19.43 3.72 -4.26
N ALA A 101 20.12 4.30 -3.28
CA ALA A 101 20.59 3.53 -2.12
C ALA A 101 19.40 3.12 -1.23
N GLY A 102 18.44 4.03 -1.02
CA GLY A 102 17.17 3.73 -0.37
C GLY A 102 16.33 2.68 -1.10
N GLN A 103 16.21 2.76 -2.43
CA GLN A 103 15.53 1.72 -3.20
C GLN A 103 16.20 0.35 -3.04
N ALA A 104 17.54 0.31 -3.06
CA ALA A 104 18.28 -0.93 -2.82
C ALA A 104 18.04 -1.47 -1.40
N ALA A 105 17.99 -0.60 -0.38
CA ALA A 105 17.65 -0.97 0.98
C ALA A 105 16.23 -1.55 1.09
N ALA A 106 15.26 -0.92 0.42
CA ALA A 106 13.88 -1.43 0.33
C ALA A 106 13.83 -2.83 -0.29
N MET A 107 14.43 -3.01 -1.46
CA MET A 107 14.49 -4.31 -2.13
C MET A 107 15.15 -5.39 -1.26
N SER A 108 16.22 -5.04 -0.55
CA SER A 108 16.92 -5.99 0.34
C SER A 108 16.09 -6.38 1.57
N ALA A 109 15.13 -5.56 1.97
CA ALA A 109 14.30 -5.81 3.15
C ALA A 109 12.99 -6.54 2.82
N VAL A 110 12.60 -6.59 1.54
CA VAL A 110 11.43 -7.35 1.10
C VAL A 110 11.53 -8.82 1.56
N GLY A 111 10.44 -9.33 2.11
CA GLY A 111 10.35 -10.66 2.72
C GLY A 111 10.80 -10.70 4.19
N SER A 112 11.49 -9.67 4.69
CA SER A 112 11.99 -9.59 6.08
C SER A 112 11.22 -8.59 6.94
N VAL A 113 10.45 -7.70 6.33
CA VAL A 113 9.63 -6.69 7.03
C VAL A 113 8.17 -6.75 6.59
N ASN A 114 7.27 -6.20 7.41
CA ASN A 114 5.85 -6.11 7.09
C ASN A 114 5.55 -4.98 6.11
N TRP A 115 6.23 -3.83 6.27
CA TRP A 115 5.98 -2.63 5.48
C TRP A 115 7.28 -2.03 4.92
N VAL A 116 7.22 -1.58 3.68
CA VAL A 116 8.15 -0.61 3.09
C VAL A 116 7.35 0.66 2.86
N HIS A 117 7.80 1.78 3.43
CA HIS A 117 7.27 3.11 3.14
C HIS A 117 8.18 3.79 2.13
N LEU A 118 7.71 3.95 0.90
CA LEU A 118 8.32 4.82 -0.10
C LEU A 118 7.87 6.24 0.14
N ASP A 119 8.78 7.04 0.66
CA ASP A 119 8.51 8.43 0.94
C ASP A 119 8.96 9.33 -0.20
N THR A 120 8.12 10.31 -0.50
CA THR A 120 8.31 11.28 -1.58
C THR A 120 8.33 12.66 -0.94
N THR A 121 9.34 13.44 -1.26
CA THR A 121 9.60 14.78 -0.70
C THR A 121 9.46 15.89 -1.74
N SER A 122 9.51 15.57 -3.04
CA SER A 122 9.16 16.52 -4.10
C SER A 122 8.42 15.85 -5.27
N GLU A 123 7.64 16.63 -6.01
CA GLU A 123 6.79 16.10 -7.09
C GLU A 123 7.60 15.44 -8.21
N ASP A 124 8.80 15.95 -8.50
CA ASP A 124 9.69 15.44 -9.54
C ASP A 124 10.34 14.09 -9.18
N GLU A 125 10.30 13.69 -7.91
CA GLU A 125 10.78 12.36 -7.49
C GLU A 125 9.90 11.24 -8.03
N TRP A 126 8.66 11.57 -8.40
CA TRP A 126 7.73 10.63 -9.01
C TRP A 126 7.99 10.48 -10.50
N THR A 127 9.12 9.85 -10.84
CA THR A 127 9.20 9.14 -12.12
C THR A 127 8.50 7.78 -11.93
N MET A 128 7.74 7.33 -12.92
CA MET A 128 6.94 6.09 -12.80
C MET A 128 7.80 4.85 -12.46
N ILE A 129 9.10 4.87 -12.75
CA ILE A 129 9.96 3.69 -12.71
C ILE A 129 10.39 3.25 -11.28
N PRO A 130 10.95 4.11 -10.41
CA PRO A 130 11.36 3.73 -9.06
C PRO A 130 10.32 2.98 -8.24
N ALA A 131 9.08 3.48 -8.21
CA ALA A 131 8.03 2.86 -7.43
C ALA A 131 7.50 1.58 -8.07
N GLU A 132 7.34 1.53 -9.39
CA GLU A 132 6.98 0.30 -10.11
C GLU A 132 7.96 -0.84 -9.80
N ASN A 133 9.26 -0.54 -9.78
CA ASN A 133 10.28 -1.52 -9.43
C ASN A 133 10.06 -2.10 -8.02
N VAL A 134 9.87 -1.24 -7.02
CA VAL A 134 9.65 -1.71 -5.63
C VAL A 134 8.29 -2.41 -5.48
N ILE A 135 7.23 -1.91 -6.10
CA ILE A 135 5.89 -2.53 -6.14
C ILE A 135 5.99 -3.95 -6.70
N SER A 136 6.70 -4.13 -7.82
CA SER A 136 6.84 -5.43 -8.48
C SER A 136 7.49 -6.47 -7.56
N VAL A 137 8.51 -6.06 -6.81
CA VAL A 137 9.24 -6.95 -5.89
C VAL A 137 8.39 -7.27 -4.66
N CYS A 138 7.65 -6.30 -4.12
CA CYS A 138 6.77 -6.51 -2.96
C CYS A 138 5.58 -7.43 -3.27
N HIS A 139 4.98 -7.34 -4.46
CA HIS A 139 3.72 -8.01 -4.78
C HIS A 139 3.76 -9.54 -4.61
N SER A 140 4.89 -10.19 -4.92
CA SER A 140 5.06 -11.63 -4.74
C SER A 140 5.42 -12.06 -3.31
N THR A 141 5.33 -11.16 -2.33
CA THR A 141 5.88 -11.36 -0.97
C THR A 141 4.89 -10.95 0.11
N PRO A 142 5.10 -11.35 1.37
CA PRO A 142 4.25 -10.88 2.47
C PRO A 142 4.43 -9.39 2.79
N THR A 143 5.52 -8.77 2.35
CA THR A 143 5.85 -7.35 2.56
C THR A 143 4.90 -6.46 1.77
N ARG A 144 4.34 -5.46 2.45
CA ARG A 144 3.41 -4.49 1.88
C ARG A 144 4.10 -3.17 1.56
N LEU A 145 3.57 -2.44 0.60
CA LEU A 145 4.10 -1.13 0.21
C LEU A 145 3.14 0.01 0.59
N ALA A 146 3.64 0.95 1.39
CA ALA A 146 3.01 2.25 1.59
C ALA A 146 3.77 3.29 0.76
N ALA A 147 3.07 4.19 0.07
CA ALA A 147 3.71 5.18 -0.78
C ALA A 147 3.09 6.57 -0.59
N THR A 148 3.95 7.58 -0.44
CA THR A 148 3.52 8.98 -0.24
C THR A 148 3.05 9.60 -1.56
N ALA A 149 1.81 10.09 -1.56
CA ALA A 149 1.27 10.90 -2.64
C ALA A 149 1.29 12.37 -2.23
N LEU A 150 1.99 13.21 -3.00
CA LEU A 150 2.05 14.65 -2.76
C LEU A 150 0.88 15.42 -3.39
N THR A 151 0.33 14.92 -4.50
CA THR A 151 -0.76 15.58 -5.23
C THR A 151 -1.80 14.56 -5.66
N ALA A 152 -3.04 15.03 -5.87
CA ALA A 152 -4.13 14.20 -6.39
C ALA A 152 -3.77 13.51 -7.73
N GLY A 153 -2.91 14.15 -8.54
CA GLY A 153 -2.44 13.59 -9.81
C GLY A 153 -1.53 12.36 -9.67
N HIS A 154 -0.81 12.23 -8.55
CA HIS A 154 0.05 11.06 -8.29
C HIS A 154 -0.76 9.82 -7.90
N VAL A 155 -1.94 10.01 -7.30
CA VAL A 155 -2.74 8.93 -6.70
C VAL A 155 -3.08 7.82 -7.69
N PRO A 156 -3.59 8.07 -8.91
CA PRO A 156 -3.87 6.99 -9.86
C PRO A 156 -2.64 6.18 -10.24
N GLY A 157 -1.49 6.85 -10.43
CA GLY A 157 -0.22 6.18 -10.74
C GLY A 157 0.22 5.26 -9.59
N LEU A 158 0.15 5.75 -8.35
CA LEU A 158 0.46 5.00 -7.15
C LEU A 158 -0.48 3.80 -6.90
N ALA A 159 -1.78 4.03 -7.04
CA ALA A 159 -2.81 3.04 -6.75
C ALA A 159 -2.89 1.93 -7.80
N PHE A 160 -2.45 2.19 -9.03
CA PHE A 160 -2.57 1.25 -10.15
C PHE A 160 -1.26 0.93 -10.86
N ALA A 161 -0.10 1.34 -10.31
CA ALA A 161 1.20 0.99 -10.87
C ALA A 161 1.31 -0.53 -11.11
N LEU A 162 1.65 -0.90 -12.34
CA LEU A 162 1.70 -2.29 -12.85
C LEU A 162 0.41 -3.10 -12.68
N GLU A 163 -0.74 -2.45 -12.48
CA GLU A 163 -2.01 -3.08 -12.05
C GLU A 163 -1.97 -3.74 -10.66
N LEU A 164 -0.82 -3.67 -9.98
CA LEU A 164 -0.58 -4.22 -8.65
C LEU A 164 -0.89 -3.16 -7.59
N GLY A 165 -0.43 -1.92 -7.83
CA GLY A 165 -0.63 -0.76 -6.97
C GLY A 165 0.14 -0.83 -5.65
N ALA A 166 0.24 0.31 -4.97
CA ALA A 166 0.65 0.36 -3.56
C ALA A 166 -0.43 -0.26 -2.67
N ASP A 167 -0.02 -0.92 -1.58
CA ASP A 167 -0.92 -1.44 -0.55
C ASP A 167 -1.52 -0.35 0.34
N ALA A 168 -0.81 0.77 0.50
CA ALA A 168 -1.27 1.94 1.21
C ALA A 168 -0.86 3.24 0.51
N LEU A 169 -1.76 4.22 0.50
CA LEU A 169 -1.45 5.60 0.15
C LEU A 169 -1.22 6.41 1.42
N VAL A 170 -0.12 7.17 1.47
CA VAL A 170 0.24 8.04 2.59
C VAL A 170 -0.01 9.49 2.18
N LEU A 171 -0.94 10.17 2.86
CA LEU A 171 -1.47 11.48 2.46
C LEU A 171 -1.31 12.51 3.58
N SER A 172 -0.80 13.69 3.27
CA SER A 172 -0.72 14.81 4.22
C SER A 172 -2.11 15.35 4.58
N PRO A 173 -2.31 15.99 5.75
CA PRO A 173 -3.62 16.49 6.17
C PRO A 173 -4.19 17.50 5.17
N PRO A 174 -5.51 17.56 5.00
CA PRO A 174 -6.14 18.54 4.13
C PRO A 174 -6.11 19.92 4.82
N GLU A 175 -5.18 20.78 4.41
CA GLU A 175 -5.08 22.17 4.89
C GLU A 175 -5.81 23.16 3.97
N ASP A 176 -5.96 22.81 2.70
CA ASP A 176 -6.57 23.60 1.64
C ASP A 176 -7.30 22.72 0.61
N ALA A 177 -7.78 23.34 -0.47
CA ALA A 177 -8.52 22.66 -1.54
C ALA A 177 -7.67 21.61 -2.29
N GLU A 178 -6.35 21.79 -2.36
CA GLU A 178 -5.46 20.81 -3.00
C GLU A 178 -5.31 19.57 -2.10
N GLY A 179 -5.18 19.78 -0.79
CA GLY A 179 -5.22 18.72 0.20
C GLY A 179 -6.56 17.96 0.22
N GLU A 180 -7.69 18.66 0.15
CA GLU A 180 -9.01 18.02 0.02
C GLU A 180 -9.09 17.14 -1.24
N ALA A 181 -8.62 17.64 -2.39
CA ALA A 181 -8.58 16.88 -3.63
C ALA A 181 -7.65 15.64 -3.55
N LEU A 182 -6.54 15.73 -2.82
CA LEU A 182 -5.64 14.61 -2.57
C LEU A 182 -6.36 13.48 -1.80
N TRP A 183 -7.11 13.83 -0.76
CA TRP A 183 -7.88 12.87 0.03
C TRP A 183 -9.05 12.27 -0.75
N GLU A 184 -9.77 13.08 -1.53
CA GLU A 184 -10.82 12.60 -2.43
C GLU A 184 -10.27 11.59 -3.44
N ALA A 185 -9.15 11.92 -4.10
CA ALA A 185 -8.48 11.02 -5.03
C ALA A 185 -8.07 9.69 -4.36
N GLY A 186 -7.53 9.75 -3.14
CA GLY A 186 -7.18 8.57 -2.35
C GLY A 186 -8.40 7.68 -2.05
N ALA A 187 -9.51 8.29 -1.62
CA ALA A 187 -10.76 7.59 -1.33
C ALA A 187 -11.35 6.92 -2.58
N ILE A 188 -11.35 7.64 -3.72
CA ILE A 188 -11.78 7.10 -5.02
C ILE A 188 -10.92 5.90 -5.42
N ALA A 189 -9.59 6.02 -5.33
CA ALA A 189 -8.68 4.94 -5.67
C ALA A 189 -8.91 3.69 -4.78
N ARG A 190 -9.18 3.89 -3.48
CA ARG A 190 -9.50 2.79 -2.55
C ARG A 190 -10.80 2.09 -2.95
N ALA A 191 -11.85 2.85 -3.25
CA ALA A 191 -13.12 2.31 -3.70
C ALA A 191 -12.97 1.52 -5.01
N GLN A 192 -12.28 2.09 -6.00
CA GLN A 192 -12.03 1.43 -7.29
C GLN A 192 -11.23 0.13 -7.13
N ARG A 193 -10.28 0.05 -6.18
CA ARG A 193 -9.55 -1.18 -5.92
C ARG A 193 -10.46 -2.26 -5.32
N ALA A 194 -11.30 -1.89 -4.35
CA ALA A 194 -12.27 -2.81 -3.75
C ALA A 194 -13.25 -3.37 -4.79
N GLU A 195 -13.76 -2.51 -5.70
CA GLU A 195 -14.64 -2.92 -6.80
C GLU A 195 -13.97 -3.86 -7.82
N ARG A 196 -12.65 -3.78 -8.01
CA ARG A 196 -11.91 -4.72 -8.89
C ARG A 196 -11.67 -6.08 -8.24
N GLU A 197 -11.63 -6.12 -6.92
CA GLU A 197 -11.40 -7.34 -6.14
C GLU A 197 -12.67 -8.21 -6.05
N GLU A 198 -13.85 -7.61 -5.88
CA GLU A 198 -15.16 -8.30 -5.85
C GLU A 198 -15.48 -9.20 -7.08
N PRO A 199 -15.31 -8.76 -8.34
CA PRO A 199 -15.65 -9.57 -9.52
C PRO A 199 -14.71 -10.75 -9.73
N ARG A 200 -13.46 -10.70 -9.24
CA ARG A 200 -12.49 -11.81 -9.37
C ARG A 200 -12.75 -12.94 -8.36
N ALA A 201 -13.19 -12.59 -7.15
CA ALA A 201 -13.57 -13.57 -6.13
C ALA A 201 -14.84 -14.34 -6.50
N ALA A 202 -15.82 -13.69 -7.14
CA ALA A 202 -17.04 -14.33 -7.62
C ALA A 202 -16.80 -15.28 -8.83
N GLY A 203 -15.86 -14.95 -9.73
CA GLY A 203 -15.54 -15.79 -10.89
C GLY A 203 -14.68 -17.03 -10.57
N ALA A 204 -13.82 -16.97 -9.55
CA ALA A 204 -12.98 -18.11 -9.15
C ALA A 204 -13.75 -19.26 -8.49
N ALA A 205 -14.96 -19.01 -7.97
CA ALA A 205 -15.83 -20.05 -7.42
C ALA A 205 -16.65 -20.82 -8.48
N ALA A 206 -16.65 -20.35 -9.75
CA ALA A 206 -17.49 -20.90 -10.82
C ALA A 206 -16.71 -21.65 -11.92
N GLY A 207 -15.41 -21.91 -11.74
CA GLY A 207 -14.54 -22.50 -12.76
C GLY A 207 -13.98 -23.87 -12.40
N SER A 208 -14.84 -24.87 -12.22
CA SER A 208 -14.44 -26.29 -12.24
C SER A 208 -15.52 -27.15 -12.89
N GLU A 209 -15.85 -26.84 -14.13
CA GLU A 209 -16.40 -27.84 -15.04
C GLU A 209 -15.53 -27.88 -16.29
N ALA A 210 -14.90 -29.04 -16.49
CA ALA A 210 -14.13 -29.34 -17.67
C ALA A 210 -15.06 -29.41 -18.88
N GLU A 211 -15.18 -28.32 -19.63
CA GLU A 211 -15.83 -28.35 -20.94
C GLU A 211 -14.80 -28.68 -22.02
N GLY A 212 -15.05 -29.81 -22.68
CA GLY A 212 -14.16 -30.45 -23.63
C GLY A 212 -13.93 -29.65 -24.90
N LEU A 213 -12.72 -29.79 -25.44
CA LEU A 213 -12.38 -29.39 -26.80
C LEU A 213 -13.31 -30.12 -27.79
N ALA A 214 -14.30 -29.41 -28.31
CA ALA A 214 -15.02 -29.84 -29.50
C ALA A 214 -14.15 -29.54 -30.73
N VAL A 215 -13.56 -30.60 -31.29
CA VAL A 215 -12.90 -30.54 -32.60
C VAL A 215 -13.98 -30.32 -33.67
N GLY A 216 -14.06 -29.10 -34.19
CA GLY A 216 -14.91 -28.78 -35.33
C GLY A 216 -14.26 -29.24 -36.64
N VAL A 217 -14.83 -30.28 -37.25
CA VAL A 217 -14.47 -30.71 -38.61
C VAL A 217 -15.01 -29.68 -39.61
N VAL A 218 -14.13 -29.12 -40.43
CA VAL A 218 -14.48 -28.23 -41.55
C VAL A 218 -15.14 -29.07 -42.65
N THR A 219 -16.39 -28.76 -43.02
CA THR A 219 -17.17 -29.57 -43.99
C THR A 219 -17.44 -28.93 -45.34
N SER A 220 -16.94 -27.73 -45.66
CA SER A 220 -16.83 -27.33 -47.07
C SER A 220 -15.89 -26.13 -47.28
N VAL A 221 -15.13 -26.19 -48.36
CA VAL A 221 -14.39 -25.08 -48.96
C VAL A 221 -15.01 -24.85 -50.33
N GLU A 222 -15.65 -23.71 -50.51
CA GLU A 222 -16.04 -23.23 -51.84
C GLU A 222 -14.84 -22.52 -52.46
N ALA A 223 -14.58 -22.80 -53.74
CA ALA A 223 -13.42 -22.35 -54.51
C ALA A 223 -13.56 -20.93 -55.06
#